data_AF-A0A6I9MSN8-F1
#
_entry.id   AF-A0A6I9MSN8-F1
#
_cell.length_a   1.000
_cell.length_b   1.000
_cell.length_c   1.000
_cell.angle_alpha   90.00
_cell.angle_beta   90.00
_cell.angle_gamma   90.00
#
_symmetry.space_group_name_H-M   'P 1'
#
loop_
_entity.id
_entity.type
_entity.pdbx_description
1 polymer ?
#
loop_
_entity_poly.entity_id
_entity_poly.type
_entity_poly.pdbx_seq_one_letter_code
_entity_poly.pdbx_strand_id
1 'polypeptide(L)'
;TVVERRLLREAGRRRQDFTRQEFLREVWKWKNERGEEIYQQLRSLGASLDWSRACFTMDPAFSRAVSEAFVRLADSGRIYRSEALVNWSCALESAISDIEVILFTW
;
A
#
# COMPACT_ATOMS: atom_id res chain seq x y z
N THR A 1 0.18 7.66 7.50
CA THR A 1 -0.38 7.26 6.18
C THR A 1 -1.74 7.92 5.92
N VAL A 2 -2.40 7.72 4.75
CA VAL A 2 -3.71 8.34 4.44
C VAL A 2 -4.81 7.89 5.42
N VAL A 3 -4.90 6.58 5.70
CA VAL A 3 -5.90 6.03 6.64
C VAL A 3 -5.69 6.57 8.05
N GLU A 4 -4.43 6.67 8.51
CA GLU A 4 -4.13 7.25 9.82
C GLU A 4 -4.56 8.72 9.94
N ARG A 5 -4.30 9.54 8.90
CA ARG A 5 -4.74 10.94 8.87
C ARG A 5 -6.27 11.05 8.88
N ARG A 6 -6.97 10.15 8.19
CA ARG A 6 -8.44 10.07 8.21
C ARG A 6 -8.96 9.73 9.60
N LEU A 7 -8.45 8.66 10.22
CA LEU A 7 -8.89 8.22 11.55
C LEU A 7 -8.65 9.28 12.63
N LEU A 8 -7.52 9.99 12.54
CA LEU A 8 -7.24 11.10 13.44
C LEU A 8 -8.24 12.25 13.26
N ARG A 9 -8.59 12.59 12.00
CA ARG A 9 -9.53 13.68 11.70
C ARG A 9 -10.98 13.33 12.07
N GLU A 10 -11.42 12.12 11.76
CA GLU A 10 -12.83 11.72 11.90
C GLU A 10 -13.17 11.21 13.31
N ALA A 11 -12.23 10.50 13.94
CA ALA A 11 -12.47 9.82 15.22
C ALA A 11 -11.51 10.25 16.34
N GLY A 12 -10.51 11.10 16.06
CA GLY A 12 -9.50 11.49 17.05
C GLY A 12 -8.54 10.36 17.44
N ARG A 13 -8.53 9.23 16.72
CA ARG A 13 -7.76 8.04 17.06
C ARG A 13 -6.51 7.91 16.20
N ARG A 14 -5.42 7.50 16.84
CA ARG A 14 -4.12 7.20 16.23
C ARG A 14 -3.99 5.70 15.97
N ARG A 15 -3.09 5.31 15.08
CA ARG A 15 -2.81 3.89 14.75
C ARG A 15 -2.51 3.03 15.98
N GLN A 16 -1.79 3.60 16.95
CA GLN A 16 -1.39 2.95 18.19
C GLN A 16 -2.57 2.62 19.11
N ASP A 17 -3.73 3.27 18.89
CA ASP A 17 -4.96 3.02 19.65
C ASP A 17 -5.74 1.79 19.11
N PHE A 18 -5.17 1.05 18.16
CA PHE A 18 -5.76 -0.13 17.54
C PHE A 18 -4.81 -1.31 17.62
N THR A 19 -5.37 -2.51 17.77
CA THR A 19 -4.64 -3.73 17.43
C THR A 19 -4.36 -3.78 15.93
N ARG A 20 -3.39 -4.60 15.52
CA ARG A 20 -3.08 -4.80 14.09
C ARG A 20 -4.32 -5.20 13.28
N GLN A 21 -5.14 -6.11 13.80
CA GLN A 21 -6.31 -6.61 13.09
C GLN A 21 -7.41 -5.55 12.97
N GLU A 22 -7.63 -4.74 14.00
CA GLU A 22 -8.57 -3.61 13.93
C GLU A 22 -8.11 -2.57 12.92
N PHE A 23 -6.83 -2.18 12.97
CA PHE A 23 -6.31 -1.21 12.02
C PHE A 23 -6.38 -1.71 10.58
N LEU A 24 -6.07 -2.99 10.34
CA LEU A 24 -6.22 -3.60 9.01
C LEU A 24 -7.67 -3.56 8.51
N ARG A 25 -8.66 -3.76 9.39
CA ARG A 25 -10.08 -3.62 9.02
C ARG A 25 -10.41 -2.20 8.57
N GLU A 26 -9.90 -1.18 9.26
CA GLU A 26 -10.10 0.23 8.84
C GLU A 26 -9.42 0.53 7.49
N VAL A 27 -8.24 -0.04 7.23
CA VAL A 27 -7.56 0.08 5.93
C VAL A 27 -8.40 -0.56 4.81
N TRP A 28 -8.91 -1.78 5.02
CA TRP A 28 -9.75 -2.46 4.03
C TRP A 28 -11.07 -1.74 3.79
N LYS A 29 -11.71 -1.21 4.85
CA LYS A 29 -12.91 -0.38 4.74
C LYS A 29 -12.64 0.85 3.86
N TRP A 30 -11.59 1.61 4.16
CA TRP A 30 -11.22 2.79 3.35
C TRP A 30 -10.88 2.40 1.90
N LYS A 31 -10.16 1.30 1.69
CA LYS A 31 -9.83 0.80 0.34
C LYS A 31 -11.09 0.48 -0.47
N ASN A 32 -12.09 -0.15 0.14
CA ASN A 32 -13.31 -0.54 -0.56
C ASN A 32 -14.18 0.68 -0.89
N GLU A 33 -14.35 1.60 0.07
CA GLU A 33 -15.05 2.88 -0.14
C GLU A 33 -14.42 3.66 -1.32
N ARG A 34 -13.10 3.84 -1.29
CA ARG A 34 -12.40 4.61 -2.35
C ARG A 34 -12.27 3.87 -3.66
N GLY A 35 -12.11 2.56 -3.62
CA GLY A 35 -12.06 1.74 -4.83
C GLY A 35 -13.35 1.84 -5.64
N GLU A 36 -14.50 1.79 -4.96
CA GLU A 36 -15.80 1.94 -5.61
C GLU A 36 -15.98 3.35 -6.19
N GLU A 37 -15.61 4.40 -5.44
CA GLU A 37 -15.62 5.79 -5.94
C GLU A 37 -14.77 5.93 -7.22
N ILE A 38 -13.56 5.39 -7.24
CA ILE A 38 -12.65 5.43 -8.40
C ILE A 38 -13.27 4.69 -9.59
N TYR A 39 -13.88 3.52 -9.38
CA TYR A 39 -14.54 2.79 -10.46
C TYR A 39 -15.74 3.55 -11.04
N GLN A 40 -16.55 4.20 -10.20
CA GLN A 40 -17.66 5.02 -10.65
C GLN A 40 -17.18 6.23 -11.47
N GLN A 41 -16.11 6.88 -11.03
CA GLN A 41 -15.47 7.99 -11.77
C GLN A 41 -14.95 7.53 -13.14
N LEU A 42 -14.27 6.38 -13.20
CA LEU A 42 -13.79 5.86 -14.49
C LEU A 42 -14.94 5.50 -15.43
N ARG A 43 -16.05 4.93 -14.91
CA ARG A 43 -17.25 4.65 -15.70
C ARG A 43 -17.90 5.93 -16.21
N SER A 44 -18.01 6.97 -15.39
CA SER A 44 -18.62 8.25 -15.81
C SER A 44 -17.79 9.00 -16.84
N LEU A 45 -16.46 8.81 -16.85
CA LEU A 45 -15.55 9.28 -17.89
C LEU A 45 -15.63 8.47 -19.19
N GLY A 46 -16.41 7.39 -19.24
CA GLY A 46 -16.55 6.53 -20.42
C GLY A 46 -15.41 5.53 -20.62
N ALA A 47 -14.65 5.19 -19.57
CA ALA A 47 -13.57 4.22 -19.67
C ALA A 47 -14.11 2.81 -20.02
N SER A 48 -13.77 2.30 -21.20
CA SER A 48 -14.19 0.98 -21.71
C SER A 48 -13.26 -0.13 -21.21
N LEU A 49 -13.16 -0.30 -19.89
CA LEU A 49 -12.30 -1.31 -19.25
C LEU A 49 -13.04 -2.64 -19.07
N ASP A 50 -12.29 -3.74 -18.98
CA ASP A 50 -12.85 -5.04 -18.59
C ASP A 50 -13.06 -5.09 -17.08
N TRP A 51 -14.23 -4.62 -16.65
CA TRP A 51 -14.64 -4.58 -15.25
C TRP A 51 -14.77 -5.97 -14.61
N SER A 52 -14.99 -7.02 -15.41
CA SER A 52 -15.09 -8.38 -14.90
C SER A 52 -13.76 -8.92 -14.39
N ARG A 53 -12.65 -8.32 -14.84
CA ARG A 53 -11.27 -8.66 -14.48
C ARG A 53 -10.60 -7.60 -13.62
N ALA A 54 -11.38 -6.68 -13.05
CA ALA A 54 -10.86 -5.72 -12.08
C ALA A 54 -10.19 -6.46 -10.92
N CYS A 55 -8.98 -6.03 -10.57
CA CYS A 55 -8.17 -6.66 -9.53
C CYS A 55 -7.51 -5.60 -8.66
N PHE A 56 -7.09 -6.02 -7.47
CA PHE A 56 -6.34 -5.23 -6.52
C PHE A 56 -5.01 -5.93 -6.21
N THR A 57 -3.97 -5.13 -5.97
CA THR A 57 -2.60 -5.62 -5.77
C THR A 57 -2.46 -6.56 -4.57
N MET A 58 -3.36 -6.48 -3.58
CA MET A 58 -3.41 -7.39 -2.44
C MET A 58 -4.44 -8.51 -2.58
N ASP A 59 -5.04 -8.73 -3.76
CA ASP A 59 -5.91 -9.89 -3.96
C ASP A 59 -5.10 -11.20 -3.83
N PRO A 60 -5.73 -12.32 -3.45
CA PRO A 60 -5.01 -13.57 -3.21
C PRO A 60 -4.15 -14.04 -4.38
N ALA A 61 -4.61 -13.86 -5.62
CA ALA A 61 -3.85 -14.24 -6.81
C ALA A 61 -2.59 -13.39 -7.01
N PHE A 62 -2.71 -12.07 -6.85
CA PHE A 62 -1.59 -11.14 -6.97
C PHE A 62 -0.58 -11.30 -5.83
N SER A 63 -1.08 -11.51 -4.61
CA SER A 63 -0.23 -11.77 -3.44
C SER A 63 0.62 -13.03 -3.65
N ARG A 64 0.02 -14.11 -4.18
CA ARG A 64 0.78 -15.33 -4.55
C ARG A 64 1.83 -15.05 -5.63
N ALA A 65 1.49 -14.27 -6.66
CA ALA A 65 2.43 -13.92 -7.72
C ALA A 65 3.64 -13.13 -7.19
N VAL A 66 3.42 -12.21 -6.25
CA VAL A 66 4.52 -11.45 -5.59
C VAL A 66 5.38 -12.36 -4.73
N SER A 67 4.78 -13.26 -3.94
CA SER A 67 5.54 -14.24 -3.13
C SER A 67 6.39 -15.16 -4.01
N GLU A 68 5.84 -15.68 -5.11
CA GLU A 68 6.57 -16.50 -6.07
C GLU A 68 7.74 -15.72 -6.70
N ALA A 69 7.51 -14.49 -7.13
CA ALA A 69 8.56 -13.65 -7.70
C ALA A 69 9.69 -13.39 -6.69
N PHE A 70 9.35 -13.10 -5.44
CA PHE A 70 10.33 -12.91 -4.36
C PHE A 70 11.18 -14.17 -4.14
N VAL A 71 10.55 -15.34 -4.03
CA VAL A 71 11.26 -16.63 -3.83
C VAL A 71 12.20 -16.92 -5.00
N ARG A 72 11.75 -16.78 -6.25
CA ARG A 72 12.61 -16.99 -7.44
C ARG A 72 13.82 -16.06 -7.46
N LEU A 73 13.63 -14.79 -7.10
CA LEU A 73 14.72 -13.84 -7.05
C LEU A 73 15.72 -14.19 -5.94
N ALA A 74 15.24 -14.63 -4.76
CA ALA A 74 16.09 -15.13 -3.69
C ALA A 74 16.87 -16.39 -4.10
N ASP A 75 16.20 -17.38 -4.70
CA ASP A 75 16.82 -18.63 -5.18
C ASP A 75 17.89 -18.37 -6.26
N SER A 76 17.70 -17.33 -7.07
CA SER A 76 18.69 -16.90 -8.08
C SER A 76 19.84 -16.05 -7.52
N GLY A 77 19.90 -15.83 -6.20
CA GLY A 77 20.95 -15.05 -5.54
C GLY A 77 20.83 -13.53 -5.73
N ARG A 78 19.67 -13.02 -6.19
CA ARG A 78 19.45 -11.58 -6.44
C ARG A 78 18.90 -10.82 -5.23
N ILE A 79 18.32 -11.53 -4.27
CA ILE A 79 17.85 -10.97 -3.00
C ILE A 79 18.75 -11.48 -1.89
N TYR A 80 19.19 -10.57 -1.04
CA TYR A 80 20.00 -10.87 0.14
C TYR A 80 19.57 -10.00 1.31
N ARG A 81 20.04 -10.33 2.51
CA ARG A 81 19.84 -9.53 3.73
C ARG A 81 21.20 -9.14 4.29
N SER A 82 21.42 -7.85 4.49
CA SER A 82 22.62 -7.31 5.14
C SER A 82 22.25 -6.09 5.99
N GLU A 83 23.18 -5.67 6.84
CA GLU A 83 23.11 -4.36 7.49
C GLU A 83 23.70 -3.32 6.54
N ALA A 84 22.98 -2.22 6.33
CA ALA A 84 23.38 -1.12 5.45
C ALA A 84 22.76 0.19 5.92
N LEU A 85 23.33 1.31 5.49
CA LEU A 85 22.68 2.61 5.65
C LEU A 85 21.45 2.65 4.74
N VAL A 86 20.32 3.09 5.29
CA VAL A 86 19.04 3.16 4.58
C VAL A 86 18.41 4.54 4.78
N ASN A 87 17.58 4.96 3.83
CA ASN A 87 16.72 6.12 4.04
C ASN A 87 15.61 5.74 5.03
N TRP A 88 15.65 6.32 6.22
CA TRP A 88 14.66 6.07 7.26
C TRP A 88 13.68 7.24 7.36
N SER A 89 12.38 6.95 7.22
CA SER A 89 11.33 7.95 7.43
C SER A 89 10.82 7.89 8.87
N CYS A 90 11.15 8.91 9.68
CA CYS A 90 10.63 9.03 11.05
C CYS A 90 9.10 9.18 11.09
N ALA A 91 8.50 9.76 10.05
CA ALA A 91 7.05 9.97 10.00
C ALA A 91 6.27 8.68 9.65
N LEU A 92 6.89 7.77 8.89
CA LEU A 92 6.30 6.48 8.54
C LEU A 92 6.75 5.35 9.46
N GLU A 93 7.79 5.60 10.26
CA GLU A 93 8.49 4.59 11.07
C GLU A 93 8.93 3.39 10.21
N SER A 94 9.49 3.68 9.03
CA SER A 94 9.84 2.66 8.04
C SER A 94 11.01 3.09 7.16
N ALA A 95 11.73 2.10 6.63
CA ALA A 95 12.72 2.30 5.58
C ALA A 95 12.02 2.57 4.25
N ILE A 96 12.56 3.50 3.47
CA ILE A 96 12.06 3.87 2.14
C ILE A 96 13.17 3.73 1.10
N SER A 97 12.80 3.46 -0.14
CA SER A 97 13.75 3.35 -1.25
C SER A 97 14.23 4.72 -1.73
N ASP A 98 15.36 4.77 -2.44
CA ASP A 98 15.93 6.03 -2.96
C ASP A 98 14.95 6.79 -3.86
N ILE A 99 14.14 6.09 -4.65
CA ILE A 99 13.16 6.69 -5.56
C ILE A 99 11.98 7.35 -4.82
N GLU A 100 11.75 6.98 -3.55
CA GLU A 100 10.72 7.60 -2.70
C GLU A 100 11.23 8.87 -2.00
N VAL A 101 12.54 9.14 -2.07
CA VAL A 101 13.14 10.36 -1.52
C VAL A 101 13.07 11.47 -2.56
N ILE A 102 12.25 12.48 -2.28
CA ILE A 102 12.19 13.69 -3.09
C ILE A 102 13.22 14.67 -2.54
N LEU A 103 14.33 14.83 -3.25
CA LEU A 103 15.31 15.88 -2.96
C LEU A 103 14.78 17.21 -3.48
N PHE A 104 14.49 18.14 -2.58
CA PHE A 104 14.24 19.52 -2.94
C PHE A 104 15.59 20.16 -3.30
N THR A 105 15.92 20.18 -4.59
CA THR A 105 16.91 21.12 -5.11
C THR A 105 16.26 22.49 -5.19
N TRP A 106 16.84 23.46 -4.48
CA TRP A 106 16.41 24.86 -4.47
C TRP A 106 16.45 25.48 -5.86
#